data_AF-V4P115-F1
#
_entry.id   AF-V4P115-F1
#
_cell.length_a   1.000
_cell.length_b   1.000
_cell.length_c   1.000
_cell.angle_alpha   90.00
_cell.angle_beta   90.00
_cell.angle_gamma   90.00
#
_symmetry.space_group_name_H-M   'P 1'
#
loop_
_entity.id
_entity.type
_entity.pdbx_description
1 polymer ?
#
loop_
_entity_poly.entity_id
_entity_poly.type
_entity_poly.pdbx_seq_one_letter_code
_entity_poly.pdbx_strand_id
1 'polypeptide(L)'
;MSNPVEELIVELLTDLKSNDTLSPNQVAKTINEENWRRQLPQVRAAIQKLVDEGKIEVLRKGKVVDFEGIKGIYRLRLARTGQ
;
A
#
# COMPACT_ATOMS: atom_id res chain seq x y z
N MET A 1 15.05 1.08 11.25
CA MET A 1 15.09 2.16 10.24
C MET A 1 13.82 2.03 9.43
N SER A 2 12.75 2.72 9.83
CA SER A 2 11.48 2.72 9.10
C SER A 2 11.71 3.38 7.74
N ASN A 3 11.28 2.76 6.63
CA ASN A 3 11.37 3.43 5.35
C ASN A 3 10.28 4.50 5.29
N PRO A 4 10.59 5.73 4.87
CA PRO A 4 9.61 6.84 4.85
C PRO A 4 8.38 6.52 3.98
N VAL A 5 8.51 5.62 3.00
CA VAL A 5 7.39 5.16 2.17
C VAL A 5 6.43 4.25 2.94
N GLU A 6 6.95 3.42 3.85
CA GLU A 6 6.11 2.53 4.67
C GLU A 6 5.19 3.36 5.57
N GLU A 7 5.76 4.36 6.25
CA GLU A 7 5.01 5.28 7.11
C GLU A 7 3.99 6.06 6.31
N LEU A 8 4.38 6.63 5.16
CA LEU A 8 3.47 7.35 4.27
C LEU A 8 2.27 6.48 3.84
N ILE A 9 2.50 5.21 3.49
CA ILE A 9 1.40 4.30 3.10
C ILE A 9 0.42 4.13 4.27
N VAL A 10 0.92 3.90 5.48
CA VAL A 10 0.09 3.71 6.67
C VAL A 10 -0.66 5.00 7.02
N GLU A 11 0.01 6.15 6.99
CA GLU A 11 -0.61 7.46 7.24
C GLU A 11 -1.72 7.75 6.24
N LEU A 12 -1.47 7.58 4.94
CA LEU A 12 -2.49 7.77 3.91
C LEU A 12 -3.67 6.82 4.09
N LEU A 13 -3.41 5.56 4.43
CA LEU A 13 -4.45 4.58 4.69
C LEU A 13 -5.23 4.86 6.00
N THR A 14 -4.61 5.54 6.97
CA THR A 14 -5.23 5.95 8.24
C THR A 14 -6.07 7.21 8.09
N ASP A 15 -5.62 8.15 7.25
CA ASP A 15 -6.37 9.35 6.89
C ASP A 15 -7.61 9.01 6.04
N LEU A 16 -7.49 7.95 5.21
CA LEU A 16 -8.63 7.38 4.50
C LEU A 16 -9.64 6.77 5.50
N LYS A 17 -10.93 6.98 5.23
CA LYS A 17 -12.03 6.35 6.00
C LYS A 17 -11.80 4.83 6.07
N SER A 18 -12.19 4.16 7.16
CA SER A 18 -11.91 2.73 7.43
C SER A 18 -12.41 1.71 6.38
N ASN A 19 -13.09 2.17 5.34
CA ASN A 19 -13.60 1.37 4.23
C ASN A 19 -13.05 1.79 2.87
N ASP A 20 -12.23 2.85 2.85
CA ASP A 20 -11.56 3.31 1.65
C ASP A 20 -10.31 2.49 1.36
N THR A 21 -9.86 2.63 0.12
CA THR A 21 -8.80 1.78 -0.41
C THR A 21 -7.84 2.59 -1.22
N LEU A 22 -6.55 2.32 -1.06
CA LEU A 22 -5.50 3.09 -1.70
C LEU A 22 -4.88 2.31 -2.86
N SER A 23 -4.52 3.01 -3.94
CA SER A 23 -3.84 2.40 -5.08
C SER A 23 -2.33 2.65 -5.01
N PRO A 24 -1.47 1.71 -5.44
CA PRO A 24 -0.02 1.90 -5.44
C PRO A 24 0.41 3.14 -6.26
N ASN A 25 -0.33 3.47 -7.32
CA ASN A 25 -0.13 4.67 -8.11
C ASN A 25 -0.38 5.96 -7.31
N GLN A 26 -1.34 5.96 -6.38
CA GLN A 26 -1.59 7.13 -5.54
C GLN A 26 -0.42 7.36 -4.59
N VAL A 27 0.08 6.32 -3.90
CA VAL A 27 1.30 6.45 -3.08
C VAL A 27 2.44 7.03 -3.90
N ALA A 28 2.70 6.45 -5.07
CA ALA A 28 3.79 6.88 -5.93
C ALA A 28 3.65 8.33 -6.39
N LYS A 29 2.41 8.79 -6.67
CA LYS A 29 2.12 10.18 -7.00
C LYS A 29 2.25 11.12 -5.81
N THR A 30 1.87 10.68 -4.61
CA THR A 30 2.06 11.45 -3.38
C THR A 30 3.54 11.69 -3.09
N ILE A 31 4.41 10.71 -3.37
CA ILE A 31 5.86 10.87 -3.24
C ILE A 31 6.39 11.81 -4.33
N ASN A 32 6.07 11.52 -5.59
CA ASN A 32 6.53 12.30 -6.73
C ASN A 32 5.57 12.14 -7.90
N GLU A 33 4.74 13.15 -8.15
CA GLU A 33 3.74 13.13 -9.22
C GLU A 33 4.34 13.11 -10.63
N GLU A 34 5.53 13.68 -10.82
CA GLU A 34 6.19 13.79 -12.13
C GLU A 34 6.89 12.47 -12.48
N ASN A 35 7.56 11.87 -11.48
CA ASN A 35 8.38 10.66 -11.61
C ASN A 35 7.81 9.45 -10.86
N TRP A 36 6.49 9.39 -10.69
CA TRP A 36 5.80 8.31 -9.95
C TRP A 36 6.15 6.90 -10.46
N ARG A 37 6.43 6.75 -11.77
CA ARG A 37 6.82 5.47 -12.39
C ARG A 37 8.12 4.92 -11.79
N ARG A 38 9.06 5.80 -11.42
CA ARG A 38 10.31 5.43 -10.74
C ARG A 38 10.10 5.09 -9.26
N GLN A 39 9.05 5.62 -8.65
CA GLN A 39 8.68 5.33 -7.26
C GLN A 39 7.94 3.99 -7.11
N LEU A 40 7.29 3.49 -8.16
CA LEU A 40 6.60 2.19 -8.14
C LEU A 40 7.39 1.02 -7.53
N PRO A 41 8.67 0.75 -7.91
CA PRO A 41 9.43 -0.34 -7.29
C PRO A 41 9.66 -0.13 -5.79
N GLN A 42 9.92 1.11 -5.36
CA GLN A 42 10.10 1.46 -3.95
C GLN A 42 8.78 1.30 -3.16
N VAL A 43 7.67 1.79 -3.72
CA VAL A 43 6.33 1.61 -3.17
C VAL A 43 5.96 0.14 -3.06
N ARG A 44 6.26 -0.67 -4.09
CA ARG A 44 6.02 -2.13 -4.05
C ARG A 44 6.81 -2.82 -2.94
N ALA A 45 8.09 -2.46 -2.76
CA ALA A 45 8.91 -3.02 -1.70
C ALA A 45 8.35 -2.66 -0.31
N ALA A 46 7.92 -1.42 -0.10
CA ALA A 46 7.28 -0.99 1.14
C ALA A 46 5.94 -1.70 1.38
N ILE A 47 5.10 -1.84 0.35
CA ILE A 47 3.83 -2.60 0.46
C ILE A 47 4.11 -4.04 0.87
N GLN A 48 5.07 -4.71 0.22
CA GLN A 48 5.40 -6.10 0.55
C GLN A 48 5.78 -6.26 2.02
N LYS A 49 6.61 -5.35 2.55
CA LYS A 49 7.00 -5.35 3.96
C LYS A 49 5.81 -5.12 4.89
N LEU A 50 4.98 -4.12 4.61
CA LEU A 50 3.81 -3.81 5.44
C LEU A 50 2.78 -4.96 5.45
N VAL A 51 2.66 -5.69 4.34
CA VAL A 51 1.82 -6.90 4.26
C VAL A 51 2.41 -8.03 5.07
N ASP A 52 3.73 -8.25 4.95
CA ASP A 52 4.48 -9.25 5.74
C ASP A 52 4.40 -8.96 7.25
N GLU A 53 4.47 -7.69 7.64
CA GLU A 53 4.25 -7.22 9.01
C GLU A 53 2.78 -7.29 9.47
N GLY A 54 1.83 -7.57 8.59
CA GLY A 54 0.40 -7.59 8.92
C GLY A 54 -0.21 -6.21 9.23
N LYS A 55 0.42 -5.12 8.80
CA LYS A 55 -0.06 -3.73 8.98
C LYS A 55 -1.08 -3.33 7.93
N ILE A 56 -0.95 -3.86 6.70
CA ILE A 56 -1.87 -3.59 5.59
C ILE A 56 -2.28 -4.89 4.90
N GLU A 57 -3.43 -4.86 4.24
CA GLU A 57 -3.91 -5.97 3.43
C GLU A 57 -4.08 -5.54 1.97
N VAL A 58 -3.77 -6.44 1.05
CA VAL A 58 -3.98 -6.23 -0.38
C VAL A 58 -5.29 -6.87 -0.80
N LEU A 59 -6.11 -6.10 -1.50
CA LEU A 59 -7.41 -6.50 -2.00
C LEU A 59 -7.40 -6.58 -3.52
N ARG A 60 -7.92 -7.69 -4.05
CA ARG A 60 -8.19 -7.86 -5.48
C ARG A 60 -9.62 -8.32 -5.68
N LYS A 61 -10.39 -7.57 -6.47
CA LYS A 61 -11.83 -7.81 -6.67
C LYS A 61 -12.61 -7.96 -5.35
N GLY A 62 -12.23 -7.18 -4.33
CA GLY A 62 -12.85 -7.20 -3.00
C GLY A 62 -12.42 -8.35 -2.07
N LYS A 63 -11.50 -9.23 -2.50
CA LYS A 63 -10.95 -10.30 -1.67
C LYS A 63 -9.52 -9.99 -1.23
N VAL A 64 -9.18 -10.33 0.00
CA VAL A 64 -7.79 -10.25 0.49
C VAL A 64 -6.97 -11.29 -0.25
N VAL A 65 -5.82 -10.87 -0.74
CA VAL A 65 -4.87 -11.70 -1.51
C VAL A 65 -3.45 -11.34 -1.09
N ASP A 66 -2.56 -12.31 -1.16
CA ASP A 66 -1.14 -12.09 -0.93
C ASP A 66 -0.54 -11.16 -1.99
N PHE A 67 0.33 -10.25 -1.56
CA PHE A 67 0.97 -9.29 -2.46
C PHE A 67 1.99 -9.94 -3.40
N GLU A 68 2.46 -11.14 -3.06
CA GLU A 68 3.56 -11.81 -3.73
C GLU A 68 3.29 -11.98 -5.24
N GLY A 69 4.05 -11.24 -6.06
CA GLY A 69 3.92 -11.30 -7.52
C GLY A 69 2.66 -10.69 -8.12
N ILE A 70 1.83 -9.96 -7.36
CA ILE A 70 0.63 -9.31 -7.91
C ILE A 70 1.00 -8.31 -9.00
N LYS A 71 0.37 -8.48 -10.17
CA LYS A 71 0.45 -7.58 -11.31
C LYS A 71 -0.94 -7.04 -11.63
N GLY A 72 -0.99 -5.80 -12.10
CA GLY A 72 -2.23 -5.14 -12.51
C GLY A 72 -2.90 -4.36 -11.38
N ILE A 73 -4.23 -4.28 -11.42
CA ILE A 73 -5.02 -3.44 -10.53
C ILE A 73 -5.31 -4.22 -9.24
N TYR A 74 -4.78 -3.70 -8.14
CA TYR A 74 -5.05 -4.14 -6.77
C TYR A 74 -5.20 -2.89 -5.91
N ARG A 75 -5.81 -3.09 -4.76
CA ARG A 75 -6.06 -2.04 -3.78
C ARG A 75 -5.43 -2.41 -2.46
N LEU A 76 -5.07 -1.40 -1.69
CA LEU A 76 -4.50 -1.53 -0.35
C LEU A 76 -5.56 -1.07 0.64
N ARG A 77 -5.63 -1.71 1.80
CA ARG A 77 -6.37 -1.22 2.95
C ARG A 77 -5.52 -1.36 4.20
N LEU A 78 -5.84 -0.58 5.24
CA LEU A 78 -5.34 -0.91 6.58
C LEU A 78 -5.77 -2.33 6.92
N ALA A 79 -4.82 -3.10 7.47
CA ALA A 79 -5.20 -4.33 8.15
C ALA A 79 -6.10 -3.92 9.32
N ARG A 80 -7.23 -4.61 9.48
CA ARG A 80 -7.98 -4.51 10.73
C ARG A 80 -7.20 -5.31 11.76
N THR A 81 -6.08 -4.76 12.24
CA THR A 81 -5.32 -5.38 13.31
C THR A 81 -6.16 -5.25 14.59
N GLY A 82 -7.00 -6.25 14.79
CA GLY A 82 -7.62 -6.58 16.06
C GLY A 82 -7.16 -7.98 16.44
N GLN A 83 -5.91 -8.09 16.89
CA GLN A 83 -5.44 -9.19 17.71
C GLN A 83 -4.28 -8.73 18.58
#